data_AF-A0A2N2CRJ7-F1
#
_entry.id   AF-A0A2N2CRJ7-F1
#
_cell.length_a   1.000
_cell.length_b   1.000
_cell.length_c   1.000
_cell.angle_alpha   90.00
_cell.angle_beta   90.00
_cell.angle_gamma   90.00
#
_symmetry.space_group_name_H-M   'P 1'
#
loop_
_entity.id
_entity.type
_entity.pdbx_description
1 polymer ?
#
loop_
_entity_poly.entity_id
_entity_poly.type
_entity_poly.pdbx_seq_one_letter_code
_entity_poly.pdbx_strand_id
1 'polypeptide(L)'
;MPRLIAKSSVLYQSRMYSPGDPLPANDPVMRDAWLEAGTAVLADDTEEAAEGNGMPALDKDMKLAALQQIAVSYGVDASKMQKKADVIAAIQAAIVSQ
;
A
#
# COMPACT_ATOMS: atom_id res chain seq x y z
N MET A 1 -9.05 17.60 -3.81
CA MET A 1 -8.63 17.40 -5.21
C MET A 1 -7.99 16.02 -5.26
N PRO A 2 -8.42 15.12 -6.15
CA PRO A 2 -7.86 13.76 -6.20
C PRO A 2 -6.36 13.82 -6.45
N ARG A 3 -5.57 13.16 -5.62
CA ARG A 3 -4.10 13.14 -5.73
C ARG A 3 -3.71 11.84 -6.44
N LEU A 4 -2.88 11.91 -7.47
CA LEU A 4 -2.29 10.71 -8.04
C LEU A 4 -0.96 10.40 -7.36
N ILE A 5 -0.71 9.13 -7.08
CA ILE A 5 0.55 8.64 -6.53
C ILE A 5 1.19 7.71 -7.56
N ALA A 6 2.46 7.94 -7.87
CA ALA A 6 3.24 7.04 -8.72
C ALA A 6 3.41 5.68 -8.03
N LYS A 7 3.15 4.58 -8.73
CA LYS A 7 3.49 3.21 -8.30
C LYS A 7 4.81 2.73 -8.88
N SER A 8 5.28 3.37 -9.95
CA SER A 8 6.54 3.06 -10.62
C SER A 8 7.25 4.34 -11.03
N SER A 9 8.51 4.23 -11.44
CA SER A 9 9.29 5.39 -11.89
C SER A 9 8.71 5.96 -13.20
N VAL A 10 8.16 7.16 -13.13
CA VAL A 10 7.56 7.85 -14.30
C VAL A 10 8.32 9.14 -14.55
N LEU A 11 8.74 9.37 -15.79
CA LEU A 11 9.34 10.62 -16.21
C LEU A 11 8.25 11.53 -16.80
N TYR A 12 8.05 12.70 -16.20
CA TYR A 12 7.07 13.68 -16.69
C TYR A 12 7.60 15.11 -16.52
N GLN A 13 7.49 15.93 -17.56
CA GLN A 13 8.00 17.33 -17.58
C GLN A 13 9.47 17.47 -17.12
N SER A 14 10.34 16.56 -17.55
CA SER A 14 11.76 16.51 -17.13
C SER A 14 11.97 16.27 -15.63
N ARG A 15 10.93 15.90 -14.89
CA ARG A 15 10.99 15.46 -13.50
C ARG A 15 10.72 13.96 -13.43
N MET A 16 11.61 13.25 -12.77
CA MET A 16 11.42 11.83 -12.51
C MET A 16 10.66 11.68 -11.19
N TYR A 17 9.51 11.03 -11.26
CA TYR A 17 8.66 10.71 -10.12
C TYR A 17 8.97 9.28 -9.70
N SER A 18 9.30 9.11 -8.42
CA SER A 18 9.56 7.80 -7.82
C SER A 18 8.25 7.17 -7.33
N PRO A 19 8.20 5.84 -7.15
CA PRO A 19 7.08 5.20 -6.47
C PRO A 19 6.82 5.87 -5.09
N GLY A 20 5.58 6.25 -4.83
CA GLY A 20 5.16 7.03 -3.67
C GLY A 20 5.14 8.55 -3.88
N ASP A 21 5.73 9.07 -4.96
CA ASP A 21 5.75 10.52 -5.23
C ASP A 21 4.39 10.98 -5.81
N PRO A 22 3.89 12.16 -5.41
CA PRO A 22 2.64 12.69 -5.94
C PRO A 22 2.82 13.15 -7.39
N LEU A 23 2.01 12.56 -8.28
CA LEU A 23 1.97 12.91 -9.69
C LEU A 23 1.04 14.11 -9.93
N PRO A 24 1.39 14.98 -10.90
CA PRO A 24 0.55 16.12 -11.26
C PRO A 24 -0.73 15.63 -11.95
N ALA A 25 -1.87 15.86 -11.30
CA ALA A 25 -3.20 15.57 -11.86
C ALA A 25 -3.77 16.73 -12.70
N ASN A 26 -2.92 17.65 -13.18
CA ASN A 26 -3.35 18.79 -13.98
C ASN A 26 -3.75 18.40 -15.41
N ASP A 27 -3.24 17.27 -15.89
CA ASP A 27 -3.47 16.77 -17.24
C ASP A 27 -4.31 15.48 -17.18
N PRO A 28 -5.59 15.52 -17.60
CA PRO A 28 -6.48 14.38 -17.48
C PRO A 28 -6.11 13.23 -18.42
N VAL A 29 -5.44 13.50 -19.54
CA VAL A 29 -5.00 12.48 -20.50
C VAL A 29 -3.85 11.68 -19.91
N MET A 30 -2.86 12.36 -19.32
CA MET A 30 -1.73 11.68 -18.66
C MET A 30 -2.17 10.92 -17.42
N ARG A 31 -3.09 11.50 -16.64
CA ARG A 31 -3.70 10.83 -15.50
C ARG A 31 -4.29 9.48 -15.89
N ASP A 32 -5.10 9.46 -16.95
CA ASP A 32 -5.75 8.24 -17.43
C ASP A 32 -4.74 7.24 -17.96
N ALA A 33 -3.77 7.70 -18.77
CA ALA A 33 -2.69 6.87 -19.29
C ALA A 33 -1.87 6.21 -18.16
N TRP A 34 -1.61 6.91 -17.05
CA TRP A 34 -0.91 6.32 -15.91
C TRP A 34 -1.75 5.34 -15.10
N LEU A 35 -3.06 5.57 -15.01
CA LEU A 35 -3.99 4.64 -14.38
C LEU A 35 -4.14 3.37 -15.22
N GLU A 36 -4.28 3.50 -16.54
CA GLU A 36 -4.37 2.38 -17.49
C GLU A 36 -3.06 1.58 -17.57
N ALA A 37 -1.91 2.27 -17.56
CA ALA A 37 -0.61 1.61 -17.54
C ALA A 37 -0.27 0.99 -16.17
N GLY A 38 -1.08 1.24 -15.12
CA GLY A 38 -0.81 0.81 -13.75
C GLY A 38 0.42 1.48 -13.12
N THR A 39 0.92 2.57 -13.71
CA THR A 39 2.08 3.33 -13.21
C THR A 39 1.68 4.36 -12.16
N ALA A 40 0.40 4.68 -12.03
CA ALA A 40 -0.14 5.54 -10.98
C ALA A 40 -1.46 5.00 -10.40
N VAL A 41 -1.82 5.49 -9.23
CA VAL A 41 -3.09 5.21 -8.54
C VAL A 41 -3.68 6.52 -7.99
N LEU A 42 -5.00 6.64 -8.03
CA LEU A 42 -5.73 7.70 -7.34
C LEU A 42 -5.65 7.45 -5.82
N ALA A 43 -4.85 8.23 -5.12
CA ALA A 43 -4.99 8.40 -3.69
C ALA A 43 -6.15 9.37 -3.45
N ASP A 44 -7.34 8.78 -3.30
CA ASP A 44 -8.42 9.47 -2.60
C ASP A 44 -7.98 9.71 -1.15
N ASP A 45 -8.65 10.60 -0.42
CA ASP A 45 -8.26 11.14 0.91
C ASP A 45 -8.35 10.10 2.04
N THR A 46 -7.84 8.90 1.81
CA THR A 46 -7.56 7.85 2.78
C THR A 46 -6.05 7.81 2.93
N GLU A 47 -5.61 8.15 4.13
CA GLU A 47 -4.24 8.32 4.58
C GLU A 47 -3.34 7.10 4.30
N GLU A 48 -2.90 6.84 3.07
CA GLU A 48 -1.93 5.77 2.81
C GLU A 48 -1.19 5.97 1.48
N ALA A 49 -0.49 7.11 1.36
CA ALA A 49 0.56 7.31 0.36
C ALA A 49 1.96 7.29 1.00
N ALA A 50 2.10 6.62 2.14
CA ALA A 50 3.38 6.20 2.67
C ALA A 50 3.30 4.68 2.84
N GLU A 51 3.77 3.96 1.83
CA GLU A 51 4.55 2.73 1.97
C GLU A 51 4.72 2.12 0.58
N GLY A 52 5.87 2.43 -0.03
CA GLY A 52 6.46 1.57 -1.03
C GLY A 52 6.85 0.26 -0.36
N ASN A 53 5.90 -0.64 -0.18
CA ASN A 53 6.09 -2.07 -0.04
C ASN A 53 4.73 -2.72 -0.30
N GLY A 54 4.67 -3.77 -1.11
CA GLY A 54 3.42 -4.46 -1.48
C GLY A 54 2.80 -5.25 -0.32
N MET A 55 2.57 -4.61 0.82
CA MET A 55 1.84 -5.18 1.94
C MET A 55 0.43 -4.60 1.94
N PRO A 56 -0.61 -5.45 2.05
CA PRO A 56 -1.95 -4.95 2.30
C PRO A 56 -1.87 -4.11 3.58
N ALA A 57 -2.43 -2.90 3.54
CA ALA A 57 -2.61 -2.08 4.73
C ALA A 57 -3.33 -2.96 5.77
N LEU A 58 -2.57 -3.48 6.73
CA LEU A 58 -3.12 -4.17 7.89
C LEU A 58 -3.59 -3.04 8.78
N ASP A 59 -4.78 -2.49 8.45
CA ASP A 59 -5.37 -1.40 9.23
C ASP A 59 -5.36 -1.81 10.70
N LYS A 60 -4.79 -0.95 11.56
CA LYS A 60 -4.70 -1.20 13.00
C LYS A 60 -6.09 -1.40 13.64
N ASP A 61 -7.14 -1.03 12.92
CA ASP A 61 -8.55 -1.18 13.26
C ASP A 61 -9.19 -2.49 12.79
N MET A 62 -8.51 -3.32 11.98
CA MET A 62 -9.02 -4.65 11.63
C MET A 62 -9.30 -5.49 12.91
N LYS A 63 -10.34 -6.33 12.83
CA LYS A 63 -10.70 -7.24 13.92
C LYS A 63 -9.53 -8.18 14.19
N LEU A 64 -9.25 -8.41 15.47
CA LEU A 64 -8.19 -9.34 15.91
C LEU A 64 -8.37 -10.72 15.29
N ALA A 65 -9.60 -11.20 15.16
CA ALA A 65 -9.93 -12.46 14.49
C ALA A 65 -9.56 -12.46 12.99
N ALA A 66 -9.72 -11.33 12.29
CA ALA A 66 -9.33 -11.21 10.89
C ALA A 66 -7.80 -11.21 10.76
N LEU A 67 -7.09 -10.48 11.63
CA LEU A 67 -5.63 -10.51 11.69
C LEU A 67 -5.10 -11.92 11.97
N GLN A 68 -5.70 -12.65 12.91
CA GLN A 68 -5.32 -14.03 13.20
C GLN A 68 -5.57 -14.97 12.00
N GLN A 69 -6.68 -14.81 11.28
CA GLN A 69 -6.96 -15.60 10.08
C GLN A 69 -5.95 -15.32 8.97
N ILE A 70 -5.59 -14.05 8.78
CA ILE A 70 -4.55 -13.63 7.82
C ILE A 70 -3.20 -14.23 8.21
N ALA A 71 -2.84 -14.19 9.50
CA ALA A 71 -1.62 -14.82 10.01
C ALA A 71 -1.54 -16.30 9.64
N VAL A 72 -2.61 -17.06 9.84
CA VAL A 72 -2.67 -18.48 9.45
C VAL A 72 -2.46 -18.66 7.94
N SER A 73 -3.06 -17.81 7.10
CA SER A 73 -2.85 -17.85 5.65
C SER A 73 -1.40 -17.62 5.23
N TYR A 74 -0.65 -16.82 6.00
CA TYR A 74 0.79 -16.59 5.80
C TYR A 74 1.68 -17.59 6.57
N GLY A 75 1.10 -18.60 7.22
CA GLY A 75 1.83 -19.60 8.00
C GLY A 75 2.33 -19.12 9.37
N VAL A 76 1.81 -17.98 9.86
CA VAL A 76 2.11 -17.40 11.17
C VAL A 76 1.06 -17.85 12.20
N ASP A 77 1.49 -18.56 13.24
CA ASP A 77 0.59 -18.99 14.31
C ASP A 77 0.37 -17.89 15.35
N ALA A 78 -0.63 -17.06 15.10
CA ALA A 78 -1.02 -15.94 15.97
C ALA A 78 -1.95 -16.36 17.13
N SER A 79 -2.21 -17.65 17.32
CA SER A 79 -3.16 -18.15 18.33
C SER A 79 -2.74 -17.81 19.76
N LYS A 80 -1.42 -17.66 19.99
CA LYS A 80 -0.86 -17.25 21.29
C LYS A 80 -0.79 -15.73 21.47
N MET A 81 -1.03 -14.96 20.42
CA MET A 81 -0.92 -13.50 20.41
C MET A 81 -2.30 -12.87 20.68
N GLN A 82 -2.42 -12.20 21.83
CA GLN A 82 -3.65 -11.50 22.24
C GLN A 82 -3.64 -10.01 21.85
N LYS A 83 -2.49 -9.47 21.43
CA LYS A 83 -2.33 -8.07 21.06
C LYS A 83 -2.36 -7.94 19.55
N LYS A 84 -3.29 -7.11 19.03
CA LYS A 84 -3.39 -6.83 17.58
C LYS A 84 -2.06 -6.40 16.97
N ALA A 85 -1.33 -5.51 17.65
CA ALA A 85 -0.04 -5.02 17.18
C ALA A 85 1.02 -6.13 17.02
N ASP A 86 1.00 -7.13 17.91
CA ASP A 86 1.93 -8.25 17.89
C ASP A 86 1.61 -9.20 16.74
N VAL A 87 0.31 -9.47 16.53
CA VAL A 87 -0.19 -10.24 15.38
C VAL A 87 0.19 -9.55 14.05
N ILE A 88 -0.01 -8.24 13.96
CA ILE A 88 0.37 -7.45 12.77
C ILE A 88 1.87 -7.56 12.55
N ALA A 89 2.70 -7.29 13.56
CA ALA A 89 4.15 -7.36 13.43
C ALA A 89 4.64 -8.74 12.96
N ALA A 90 4.05 -9.83 13.47
CA ALA A 90 4.38 -11.18 13.06
C ALA A 90 4.00 -11.47 11.60
N ILE A 91 2.84 -10.99 11.14
CA ILE A 91 2.43 -11.08 9.73
C ILE A 91 3.40 -10.29 8.84
N GLN A 92 3.74 -9.05 9.20
CA GLN A 92 4.67 -8.22 8.43
C GLN A 92 6.04 -8.88 8.30
N ALA A 93 6.57 -9.42 9.40
CA ALA A 93 7.85 -10.12 9.41
C ALA A 93 7.85 -11.35 8.48
N ALA A 94 6.72 -12.08 8.42
CA ALA A 94 6.58 -13.22 7.51
C ALA A 94 6.49 -12.80 6.05
N ILE A 95 5.83 -11.69 5.73
CA ILE A 95 5.76 -11.15 4.36
C ILE A 95 7.14 -10.66 3.88
N VAL A 96 7.92 -10.00 4.74
CA VAL A 96 9.27 -9.50 4.41
C VAL A 96 10.29 -10.64 4.23
N SER A 97 10.04 -11.81 4.83
CA SER A 97 10.94 -12.96 4.77
C SER A 97 10.64 -13.94 3.63
N GLN A 98 9.65 -13.65 2.78
CA GLN A 98 9.30 -14.44 1.59
C GLN A 98 9.89 -13.82 0.32
#